data_AF-A0A0R0I378-F1
#
_entry.id   AF-A0A0R0I378-F1
#
_cell.length_a   1.000
_cell.length_b   1.000
_cell.length_c   1.000
_cell.angle_alpha   90.00
_cell.angle_beta   90.00
_cell.angle_gamma   90.00
#
_symmetry.space_group_name_H-M   'P 1'
#
loop_
_entity.id
_entity.type
_entity.pdbx_description
1 polymer ?
#
loop_
_entity_poly.entity_id
_entity_poly.type
_entity_poly.pdbx_seq_one_letter_code
_entity_poly.pdbx_strand_id
1 'polypeptide(L)'
;MAPHISRASVVVLVAFLVLPLLFSDMARATIPESDVDLLEFPLNLEYLEAEFFLFGSLGHGLDVVAPNLTEGGPPPIGGKLAKLDNFVKDVIFQFALQEVGHLRPLLDLSATSFAQVMDNAIGHPLLPSFDPYANSINCLLASYVIPYVGLTGYVGANPLLQNAASRKLVAGLLGVESGQDAVIRALLYEHRASLVHPYGLSVEVFTDRISMLRNKLGNKDLKDEGLIVPKVEGAEGNILAGDINSLAYPRTPEEILRIIYGGGDEHFPGDFYSRGASGRIATSYLNFTT
;
A
#
# COMPACT_ATOMS: atom_id res chain seq x y z
N MET A 1 11.19 30.82 -25.85
CA MET A 1 10.93 29.37 -25.89
C MET A 1 11.37 28.79 -24.57
N ALA A 2 10.44 28.48 -23.67
CA ALA A 2 10.78 27.74 -22.47
C ALA A 2 11.11 26.28 -22.87
N PRO A 3 12.18 25.67 -22.36
CA PRO A 3 12.55 24.32 -22.74
C PRO A 3 11.49 23.32 -22.27
N HIS A 4 10.94 22.57 -23.22
CA HIS A 4 10.08 21.42 -22.96
C HIS A 4 10.92 20.32 -22.31
N ILE A 5 10.77 20.17 -20.99
CA ILE A 5 11.24 18.97 -20.29
C ILE A 5 10.21 17.88 -20.57
N SER A 6 10.60 16.85 -21.32
CA SER A 6 9.71 15.73 -21.65
C SER A 6 9.32 14.95 -20.39
N ARG A 7 8.11 14.36 -20.36
CA ARG A 7 7.61 13.54 -19.24
C ARG A 7 8.56 12.40 -18.84
N ALA A 8 9.31 11.83 -19.80
CA ALA A 8 10.33 10.81 -19.54
C ALA A 8 11.50 11.34 -18.69
N SER A 9 11.79 12.64 -18.77
CA SER A 9 12.91 13.28 -18.07
C SER A 9 12.64 13.48 -16.57
N VAL A 10 11.38 13.51 -16.13
CA VAL A 10 11.02 13.67 -14.71
C VAL A 10 11.13 12.34 -13.95
N VAL A 11 10.69 11.24 -14.56
CA VAL A 11 10.75 9.89 -13.96
C VAL A 11 12.21 9.42 -13.80
N VAL A 12 13.06 9.69 -14.80
CA VAL A 12 14.49 9.43 -14.70
C VAL A 12 15.15 10.28 -13.61
N LEU A 13 14.67 11.50 -13.35
CA LEU A 13 15.25 12.34 -12.29
C LEU A 13 15.01 11.76 -10.89
N VAL A 14 13.84 11.18 -10.63
CA VAL A 14 13.49 10.65 -9.31
C VAL A 14 14.25 9.34 -9.01
N ALA A 15 14.30 8.41 -9.97
CA ALA A 15 15.03 7.14 -9.80
C ALA A 15 16.56 7.33 -9.66
N PHE A 16 17.15 8.35 -10.32
CA PHE A 16 18.57 8.65 -10.23
C PHE A 16 18.96 9.56 -9.05
N LEU A 17 18.01 10.14 -8.31
CA LEU A 17 18.33 10.97 -7.14
C LEU A 17 18.26 10.19 -5.82
N VAL A 18 17.44 9.15 -5.71
CA VAL A 18 17.29 8.42 -4.43
C VAL A 18 18.48 7.48 -4.17
N LEU A 19 19.03 6.81 -5.18
CA LEU A 19 20.17 5.89 -4.96
C LEU A 19 21.54 6.59 -4.77
N PRO A 20 21.98 7.57 -5.58
CA PRO A 20 23.35 8.09 -5.50
C PRO A 20 23.55 9.22 -4.47
N LEU A 21 22.52 10.01 -4.13
CA LEU A 21 22.67 11.08 -3.13
C LEU A 21 22.80 10.56 -1.70
N LEU A 22 22.51 9.27 -1.46
CA LEU A 22 22.70 8.62 -0.17
C LEU A 22 24.17 8.28 0.14
N PHE A 23 25.06 8.26 -0.86
CA PHE A 23 26.43 7.76 -0.66
C PHE A 23 27.51 8.83 -0.50
N SER A 24 27.19 10.14 -0.49
CA SER A 24 28.24 11.16 -0.57
C SER A 24 28.80 11.69 0.75
N ASP A 25 28.15 11.56 1.92
CA ASP A 25 28.68 12.27 3.12
C ASP A 25 28.51 11.60 4.49
N MET A 26 28.32 10.28 4.55
CA MET A 26 28.47 9.55 5.82
C MET A 26 29.55 8.49 5.68
N ALA A 27 30.56 8.59 6.54
CA ALA A 27 31.55 7.54 6.76
C ALA A 27 30.85 6.19 6.68
N ARG A 28 31.41 5.31 5.84
CA ARG A 28 30.89 4.02 5.36
C ARG A 28 30.67 3.01 6.49
N ALA A 29 29.90 3.38 7.51
CA ALA A 29 29.39 2.46 8.50
C ALA A 29 28.46 1.52 7.75
N THR A 30 28.91 0.27 7.61
CA THR A 30 28.11 -0.80 7.01
C THR A 30 26.74 -0.80 7.67
N ILE A 31 25.68 -0.73 6.85
CA ILE A 31 24.31 -0.85 7.35
C ILE A 31 24.21 -2.24 8.01
N PRO A 32 23.74 -2.34 9.27
CA PRO A 32 23.57 -3.63 9.93
C PRO A 32 22.63 -4.54 9.13
N GLU A 33 22.91 -5.84 9.11
CA GLU A 33 22.07 -6.81 8.39
C GLU A 33 20.60 -6.75 8.85
N SER A 34 20.37 -6.51 10.15
CA SER A 34 19.02 -6.29 10.70
C SER A 34 18.29 -5.09 10.08
N ASP A 35 19.00 -4.00 9.78
CA ASP A 35 18.41 -2.84 9.12
C ASP A 35 18.07 -3.19 7.66
N VAL A 36 18.93 -3.96 6.98
CA VAL A 36 18.66 -4.44 5.61
C VAL A 36 17.40 -5.29 5.58
N ASP A 37 17.28 -6.27 6.49
CA ASP A 37 16.10 -7.14 6.60
C ASP A 37 14.81 -6.34 6.87
N LEU A 38 14.88 -5.33 7.75
CA LEU A 38 13.75 -4.45 8.07
C LEU A 38 13.38 -3.50 6.93
N LEU A 39 14.35 -3.08 6.11
CA LEU A 39 14.12 -2.24 4.92
C LEU A 39 13.64 -3.05 3.71
N GLU A 40 14.03 -4.32 3.61
CA GLU A 40 13.60 -5.22 2.55
C GLU A 40 12.12 -5.60 2.69
N PHE A 41 11.64 -5.82 3.92
CA PHE A 41 10.27 -6.22 4.18
C PHE A 41 9.19 -5.29 3.58
N PRO A 42 9.18 -3.96 3.84
CA PRO A 42 8.14 -3.07 3.34
C PRO A 42 8.13 -2.96 1.81
N LEU A 43 9.24 -3.27 1.12
CA LEU A 43 9.28 -3.27 -0.33
C LEU A 43 8.15 -4.12 -0.94
N ASN A 44 7.74 -5.20 -0.27
CA ASN A 44 6.59 -6.00 -0.71
C ASN A 44 5.34 -5.16 -0.97
N LEU A 45 5.02 -4.21 -0.08
CA LEU A 45 3.85 -3.34 -0.19
C LEU A 45 4.09 -2.25 -1.23
N GLU A 46 5.29 -1.68 -1.27
CA GLU A 46 5.69 -0.68 -2.28
C GLU A 46 5.46 -1.20 -3.72
N TYR A 47 5.71 -2.49 -4.01
CA TYR A 47 5.35 -3.04 -5.34
C TYR A 47 3.87 -3.20 -5.56
N LEU A 48 3.16 -3.62 -4.52
CA LEU A 48 1.72 -3.78 -4.61
C LEU A 48 1.09 -2.45 -4.99
N GLU A 49 1.55 -1.37 -4.37
CA GLU A 49 1.15 0.00 -4.63
C GLU A 49 1.61 0.48 -6.00
N ALA A 50 2.90 0.35 -6.33
CA ALA A 50 3.46 0.72 -7.63
C ALA A 50 2.68 0.08 -8.78
N GLU A 51 2.56 -1.25 -8.75
CA GLU A 51 1.90 -1.98 -9.82
C GLU A 51 0.41 -1.66 -9.85
N PHE A 52 -0.29 -1.63 -8.71
CA PHE A 52 -1.72 -1.32 -8.69
C PHE A 52 -2.01 0.10 -9.23
N PHE A 53 -1.26 1.12 -8.79
CA PHE A 53 -1.46 2.50 -9.24
C PHE A 53 -1.06 2.69 -10.71
N LEU A 54 0.01 2.03 -11.17
CA LEU A 54 0.41 2.04 -12.57
C LEU A 54 -0.64 1.38 -13.47
N PHE A 55 -1.13 0.19 -13.12
CA PHE A 55 -2.19 -0.46 -13.88
C PHE A 55 -3.47 0.38 -13.85
N GLY A 56 -3.90 0.85 -12.68
CA GLY A 56 -5.10 1.68 -12.53
C GLY A 56 -5.08 2.94 -13.39
N SER A 57 -3.95 3.64 -13.47
CA SER A 57 -3.82 4.91 -14.19
C SER A 57 -3.39 4.79 -15.66
N LEU A 58 -2.52 3.83 -15.99
CA LEU A 58 -1.89 3.69 -17.32
C LEU A 58 -2.23 2.39 -18.04
N GLY A 59 -2.70 1.37 -17.33
CA GLY A 59 -3.02 0.06 -17.90
C GLY A 59 -1.83 -0.87 -18.11
N HIS A 60 -0.65 -0.50 -17.61
CA HIS A 60 0.57 -1.31 -17.64
C HIS A 60 1.44 -0.96 -16.43
N GLY A 61 2.27 -1.91 -16.01
CA GLY A 61 3.06 -1.85 -14.78
C GLY A 61 4.52 -1.44 -14.95
N LEU A 62 5.35 -1.84 -13.97
CA LEU A 62 6.77 -1.52 -13.90
C LEU A 62 7.58 -2.05 -15.09
N ASP A 63 7.16 -3.15 -15.73
CA ASP A 63 7.83 -3.69 -16.93
C ASP A 63 7.87 -2.71 -18.11
N VAL A 64 6.94 -1.76 -18.15
CA VAL A 64 6.90 -0.72 -19.19
C VAL A 64 7.50 0.59 -18.67
N VAL A 65 7.17 0.97 -17.43
CA VAL A 65 7.57 2.28 -16.89
C VAL A 65 9.01 2.32 -16.39
N ALA A 66 9.48 1.23 -15.77
CA ALA A 66 10.81 1.13 -15.19
C ALA A 66 11.41 -0.30 -15.33
N PRO A 67 11.62 -0.80 -16.57
CA PRO A 67 12.08 -2.17 -16.82
C PRO A 67 13.43 -2.53 -16.19
N ASN A 68 14.25 -1.54 -15.82
CA ASN A 68 15.53 -1.77 -15.15
C ASN A 68 15.37 -2.07 -13.65
N LEU A 69 14.26 -1.68 -13.02
CA LEU A 69 14.00 -1.90 -11.60
C LEU A 69 13.31 -3.24 -11.33
N THR A 70 12.80 -3.89 -12.38
CA THR A 70 12.07 -5.15 -12.23
C THR A 70 12.96 -6.35 -11.95
N GLU A 71 14.29 -6.22 -12.16
CA GLU A 71 15.35 -7.23 -11.91
C GLU A 71 15.01 -8.68 -12.32
N GLY A 72 14.11 -8.86 -13.30
CA GLY A 72 13.71 -10.19 -13.76
C GLY A 72 12.71 -10.95 -12.87
N GLY A 73 12.10 -10.32 -11.86
CA GLY A 73 10.93 -10.90 -11.18
C GLY A 73 9.79 -11.19 -12.16
N PRO A 74 8.72 -11.90 -11.80
CA PRO A 74 7.60 -12.10 -12.71
C PRO A 74 6.67 -10.86 -12.75
N PRO A 75 6.01 -10.58 -13.88
CA PRO A 75 4.98 -9.52 -13.94
C PRO A 75 3.79 -9.86 -13.05
N PRO A 76 3.06 -8.85 -12.53
CA PRO A 76 1.83 -9.08 -11.78
C PRO A 76 0.73 -9.67 -12.68
N ILE A 77 -0.22 -10.35 -12.06
CA ILE A 77 -1.36 -10.97 -12.73
C ILE A 77 -2.57 -10.04 -12.68
N GLY A 78 -3.33 -9.93 -13.78
CA GLY A 78 -4.70 -9.37 -13.76
C GLY A 78 -4.85 -7.84 -13.69
N GLY A 79 -3.76 -7.09 -13.60
CA GLY A 79 -3.79 -5.62 -13.65
C GLY A 79 -4.42 -5.08 -14.93
N LYS A 80 -5.23 -4.02 -14.83
CA LYS A 80 -5.88 -3.36 -15.99
C LYS A 80 -6.07 -1.86 -15.79
N LEU A 81 -6.31 -1.14 -16.88
CA LEU A 81 -6.68 0.28 -16.84
C LEU A 81 -8.02 0.47 -16.15
N ALA A 82 -8.07 1.30 -15.10
CA ALA A 82 -9.31 1.66 -14.42
C ALA A 82 -10.09 2.76 -15.16
N LYS A 83 -11.42 2.73 -15.03
CA LYS A 83 -12.31 3.75 -15.58
C LYS A 83 -12.43 4.95 -14.63
N LEU A 84 -11.36 5.72 -14.53
CA LEU A 84 -11.27 6.86 -13.61
C LEU A 84 -11.75 8.15 -14.28
N ASP A 85 -12.34 9.04 -13.49
CA ASP A 85 -12.46 10.45 -13.89
C ASP A 85 -11.08 11.12 -13.97
N ASN A 86 -11.00 12.27 -14.64
CA ASN A 86 -9.72 12.93 -14.92
C ASN A 86 -8.93 13.29 -13.65
N PHE A 87 -9.62 13.65 -12.57
CA PHE A 87 -8.97 14.08 -11.34
C PHE A 87 -8.40 12.88 -10.58
N VAL A 88 -9.21 11.85 -10.35
CA VAL A 88 -8.74 10.62 -9.67
C VAL A 88 -7.68 9.91 -10.51
N LYS A 89 -7.79 9.93 -11.84
CA LYS A 89 -6.73 9.40 -12.72
C LYS A 89 -5.39 10.10 -12.50
N ASP A 90 -5.40 11.42 -12.40
CA ASP A 90 -4.20 12.20 -12.17
C ASP A 90 -3.59 11.93 -10.79
N VAL A 91 -4.43 11.85 -9.74
CA VAL A 91 -3.99 11.49 -8.38
C VAL A 91 -3.36 10.10 -8.33
N ILE A 92 -4.04 9.07 -8.85
CA ILE A 92 -3.52 7.70 -8.87
C ILE A 92 -2.22 7.61 -9.70
N PHE A 93 -2.13 8.36 -10.80
CA PHE A 93 -0.89 8.43 -11.57
C PHE A 93 0.25 9.09 -10.78
N GLN A 94 -0.02 10.13 -10.00
CA GLN A 94 0.99 10.75 -9.14
C GLN A 94 1.47 9.80 -8.05
N PHE A 95 0.59 9.03 -7.42
CA PHE A 95 0.99 7.97 -6.49
C PHE A 95 1.87 6.95 -7.20
N ALA A 96 1.46 6.48 -8.38
CA ALA A 96 2.27 5.56 -9.16
C ALA A 96 3.70 6.08 -9.42
N LEU A 97 3.87 7.38 -9.67
CA LEU A 97 5.20 7.99 -9.85
C LEU A 97 6.02 8.08 -8.56
N GLN A 98 5.37 8.15 -7.40
CA GLN A 98 6.03 8.13 -6.09
C GLN A 98 6.52 6.72 -5.76
N GLU A 99 5.76 5.70 -6.15
CA GLU A 99 6.09 4.29 -5.93
C GLU A 99 7.12 3.71 -6.92
N VAL A 100 7.30 4.34 -8.08
CA VAL A 100 8.29 3.93 -9.10
C VAL A 100 9.71 4.21 -8.59
N GLY A 101 10.24 3.26 -7.81
CA GLY A 101 11.56 3.39 -7.18
C GLY A 101 12.24 2.11 -6.66
N HIS A 102 11.66 0.91 -6.82
CA HIS A 102 12.06 -0.27 -6.01
C HIS A 102 12.13 -1.63 -6.84
N LEU A 103 12.72 -2.73 -6.29
CA LEU A 103 12.88 -4.17 -6.76
C LEU A 103 11.83 -5.31 -6.40
N ARG A 104 11.17 -5.98 -7.37
CA ARG A 104 9.86 -6.71 -7.21
C ARG A 104 9.74 -8.21 -6.74
N PRO A 105 8.64 -8.60 -6.03
CA PRO A 105 8.06 -9.97 -5.93
C PRO A 105 6.93 -10.22 -6.94
N LEU A 106 6.31 -11.42 -6.92
CA LEU A 106 5.10 -11.74 -7.71
C LEU A 106 3.82 -11.28 -7.00
N LEU A 107 2.92 -10.61 -7.74
CA LEU A 107 1.65 -10.09 -7.21
C LEU A 107 0.43 -10.54 -8.05
N ASP A 108 -0.72 -10.77 -7.41
CA ASP A 108 -2.02 -10.95 -8.08
C ASP A 108 -2.91 -9.71 -7.89
N LEU A 109 -2.96 -8.87 -8.92
CA LEU A 109 -3.74 -7.64 -8.99
C LEU A 109 -5.08 -7.83 -9.71
N SER A 110 -5.51 -9.08 -9.91
CA SER A 110 -6.81 -9.36 -10.51
C SER A 110 -7.95 -8.80 -9.67
N ALA A 111 -9.08 -8.51 -10.31
CA ALA A 111 -10.29 -8.12 -9.59
C ALA A 111 -10.73 -9.18 -8.56
N THR A 112 -10.34 -10.44 -8.75
CA THR A 112 -10.63 -11.54 -7.82
C THR A 112 -9.98 -11.34 -6.46
N SER A 113 -8.69 -10.97 -6.39
CA SER A 113 -7.99 -10.73 -5.12
C SER A 113 -8.67 -9.60 -4.32
N PHE A 114 -8.98 -8.49 -4.99
CA PHE A 114 -9.71 -7.38 -4.36
C PHE A 114 -11.15 -7.76 -3.98
N ALA A 115 -11.84 -8.57 -4.78
CA ALA A 115 -13.16 -9.07 -4.44
C ALA A 115 -13.13 -9.92 -3.17
N GLN A 116 -12.13 -10.78 -2.99
CA GLN A 116 -11.98 -11.58 -1.76
C GLN A 116 -11.79 -10.69 -0.52
N VAL A 117 -10.93 -9.67 -0.60
CA VAL A 117 -10.75 -8.68 0.48
C VAL A 117 -12.08 -7.99 0.83
N MET A 118 -12.81 -7.53 -0.19
CA MET A 118 -14.07 -6.82 0.01
C MET A 118 -15.18 -7.74 0.54
N ASP A 119 -15.30 -8.96 0.03
CA ASP A 119 -16.26 -9.95 0.50
C ASP A 119 -15.99 -10.32 1.97
N ASN A 120 -14.72 -10.46 2.35
CA ASN A 120 -14.29 -10.70 3.74
C ASN A 120 -14.59 -9.50 4.65
N ALA A 121 -14.39 -8.27 4.15
CA ALA A 121 -14.67 -7.05 4.90
C ALA A 121 -16.19 -6.90 5.13
N ILE A 122 -16.99 -7.03 4.08
CA ILE A 122 -18.45 -6.90 4.14
C ILE A 122 -19.09 -8.08 4.89
N GLY A 123 -18.48 -9.27 4.84
CA GLY A 123 -18.93 -10.49 5.50
C GLY A 123 -19.84 -11.38 4.64
N HIS A 124 -19.98 -11.08 3.35
CA HIS A 124 -20.65 -11.92 2.36
C HIS A 124 -20.16 -11.58 0.95
N PRO A 125 -20.30 -12.50 -0.03
CA PRO A 125 -19.99 -12.21 -1.41
C PRO A 125 -20.80 -11.03 -1.96
N LEU A 126 -20.11 -10.07 -2.60
CA LEU A 126 -20.72 -8.97 -3.33
C LEU A 126 -21.15 -9.43 -4.73
N LEU A 127 -22.32 -8.97 -5.18
CA LEU A 127 -22.86 -9.30 -6.51
C LEU A 127 -23.12 -8.00 -7.31
N PRO A 128 -22.44 -7.79 -8.46
CA PRO A 128 -21.33 -8.60 -8.98
C PRO A 128 -20.07 -8.48 -8.10
N SER A 129 -19.09 -9.38 -8.26
CA SER A 129 -17.82 -9.28 -7.50
C SER A 129 -17.22 -7.88 -7.58
N PHE A 130 -16.62 -7.41 -6.49
CA PHE A 130 -15.99 -6.09 -6.45
C PHE A 130 -14.87 -6.00 -7.49
N ASP A 131 -14.94 -4.98 -8.34
CA ASP A 131 -13.93 -4.70 -9.35
C ASP A 131 -13.24 -3.37 -9.04
N PRO A 132 -11.96 -3.38 -8.62
CA PRO A 132 -11.24 -2.15 -8.23
C PRO A 132 -11.02 -1.21 -9.42
N TYR A 133 -11.17 -1.68 -10.65
CA TYR A 133 -10.95 -0.91 -11.87
C TYR A 133 -12.25 -0.36 -12.49
N ALA A 134 -13.40 -0.62 -11.87
CA ALA A 134 -14.71 -0.33 -12.45
C ALA A 134 -15.01 1.18 -12.55
N ASN A 135 -14.58 1.97 -11.56
CA ASN A 135 -14.76 3.41 -11.47
C ASN A 135 -13.83 4.03 -10.40
N SER A 136 -13.84 5.35 -10.27
CA SER A 136 -13.03 6.09 -9.28
C SER A 136 -13.26 5.69 -7.82
N ILE A 137 -14.51 5.48 -7.39
CA ILE A 137 -14.81 5.11 -6.00
C ILE A 137 -14.30 3.70 -5.70
N ASN A 138 -14.50 2.75 -6.63
CA ASN A 138 -13.97 1.40 -6.48
C ASN A 138 -12.43 1.40 -6.42
N CYS A 139 -11.78 2.22 -7.25
CA CYS A 139 -10.33 2.35 -7.24
C CYS A 139 -9.83 2.94 -5.92
N LEU A 140 -10.44 4.01 -5.42
CA LEU A 140 -10.08 4.61 -4.14
C LEU A 140 -10.33 3.67 -2.95
N LEU A 141 -11.43 2.91 -2.94
CA LEU A 141 -11.70 1.90 -1.93
C LEU A 141 -10.69 0.76 -1.96
N ALA A 142 -10.23 0.36 -3.16
CA ALA A 142 -9.15 -0.60 -3.31
C ALA A 142 -7.80 -0.05 -2.84
N SER A 143 -7.49 1.21 -3.18
CA SER A 143 -6.31 1.90 -2.66
C SER A 143 -6.33 1.99 -1.13
N TYR A 144 -7.49 2.25 -0.51
CA TYR A 144 -7.63 2.33 0.95
C TYR A 144 -7.17 1.07 1.69
N VAL A 145 -7.13 -0.09 1.02
CA VAL A 145 -6.66 -1.36 1.60
C VAL A 145 -5.14 -1.35 1.86
N ILE A 146 -4.33 -0.64 1.06
CA ILE A 146 -2.89 -0.93 0.91
C ILE A 146 -1.96 0.06 1.67
N PRO A 147 -1.87 1.37 1.34
CA PRO A 147 -0.80 2.27 1.86
C PRO A 147 -0.84 2.43 3.39
N TYR A 148 -2.04 2.41 3.97
CA TYR A 148 -2.19 2.44 5.42
C TYR A 148 -1.55 1.23 6.11
N VAL A 149 -1.49 0.07 5.47
CA VAL A 149 -0.74 -1.08 6.02
C VAL A 149 0.75 -0.81 5.92
N GLY A 150 1.23 -0.27 4.79
CA GLY A 150 2.62 0.13 4.56
C GLY A 150 3.15 1.11 5.59
N LEU A 151 2.47 2.24 5.80
CA LEU A 151 2.88 3.26 6.77
C LEU A 151 2.98 2.70 8.19
N THR A 152 2.04 1.82 8.59
CA THR A 152 2.09 1.23 9.94
C THR A 152 3.29 0.31 10.14
N GLY A 153 3.79 -0.31 9.06
CA GLY A 153 5.06 -1.03 9.04
C GLY A 153 6.26 -0.12 9.27
N TYR A 154 6.29 1.05 8.64
CA TYR A 154 7.35 2.04 8.89
C TYR A 154 7.37 2.56 10.33
N VAL A 155 6.20 2.81 10.93
CA VAL A 155 6.11 3.16 12.35
C VAL A 155 6.66 2.03 13.22
N GLY A 156 6.33 0.76 12.91
CA GLY A 156 6.80 -0.41 13.66
C GLY A 156 8.30 -0.69 13.50
N ALA A 157 8.86 -0.47 12.32
CA ALA A 157 10.28 -0.70 12.03
C ALA A 157 11.20 0.38 12.63
N ASN A 158 10.75 1.63 12.68
CA ASN A 158 11.57 2.80 13.08
C ASN A 158 12.37 2.60 14.39
N PRO A 159 11.78 2.12 15.51
CA PRO A 159 12.50 1.90 16.75
C PRO A 159 13.57 0.79 16.69
N LEU A 160 13.51 -0.11 15.70
CA LEU A 160 14.40 -1.26 15.55
C LEU A 160 15.63 -0.96 14.70
N LEU A 161 15.57 0.09 13.87
CA LEU A 161 16.67 0.50 12.99
C LEU A 161 17.85 1.05 13.79
N GLN A 162 19.06 0.61 13.47
CA GLN A 162 20.27 0.99 14.19
C GLN A 162 21.04 2.11 13.47
N ASN A 163 21.01 2.15 12.14
CA ASN A 163 21.76 3.11 11.34
C ASN A 163 20.93 4.38 11.05
N ALA A 164 21.58 5.56 11.15
CA ALA A 164 20.94 6.84 10.90
C ALA A 164 20.46 7.01 9.45
N ALA A 165 21.15 6.41 8.47
CA ALA A 165 20.73 6.42 7.07
C ALA A 165 19.44 5.61 6.88
N SER A 166 19.33 4.43 7.50
CA SER A 166 18.10 3.62 7.50
C SER A 166 16.93 4.37 8.13
N ARG A 167 17.14 4.99 9.30
CA ARG A 167 16.11 5.81 9.96
C ARG A 167 15.67 6.99 9.09
N LYS A 168 16.61 7.66 8.44
CA LYS A 168 16.31 8.76 7.51
C LYS A 168 15.47 8.27 6.33
N LEU A 169 15.81 7.11 5.76
CA LEU A 169 15.06 6.51 4.66
C LEU A 169 13.64 6.17 5.09
N VAL A 170 13.47 5.43 6.19
CA VAL A 170 12.14 5.05 6.70
C VAL A 170 11.30 6.27 7.09
N ALA A 171 11.90 7.29 7.70
CA ALA A 171 11.18 8.53 8.01
C ALA A 171 10.73 9.28 6.74
N GLY A 172 11.52 9.23 5.67
CA GLY A 172 11.17 9.80 4.37
C GLY A 172 10.01 9.06 3.71
N LEU A 173 10.07 7.72 3.67
CA LEU A 173 9.01 6.86 3.13
C LEU A 173 7.71 7.02 3.91
N LEU A 174 7.77 6.97 5.25
CA LEU A 174 6.62 7.21 6.13
C LEU A 174 5.90 8.54 5.81
N GLY A 175 6.64 9.60 5.47
CA GLY A 175 6.06 10.89 5.10
C GLY A 175 5.25 10.86 3.80
N VAL A 176 5.74 10.12 2.79
CA VAL A 176 5.04 9.95 1.50
C VAL A 176 3.80 9.07 1.69
N GLU A 177 3.97 7.90 2.31
CA GLU A 177 2.89 6.96 2.61
C GLU A 177 1.74 7.59 3.39
N SER A 178 2.08 8.34 4.45
CA SER A 178 1.08 9.05 5.25
C SER A 178 0.32 10.10 4.44
N GLY A 179 1.00 10.74 3.47
CA GLY A 179 0.37 11.68 2.54
C GLY A 179 -0.61 10.99 1.59
N GLN A 180 -0.24 9.82 1.07
CA GLN A 180 -1.12 9.04 0.20
C GLN A 180 -2.37 8.55 0.95
N ASP A 181 -2.21 7.96 2.14
CA ASP A 181 -3.34 7.54 2.98
C ASP A 181 -4.27 8.72 3.29
N ALA A 182 -3.72 9.88 3.68
CA ALA A 182 -4.51 11.07 3.97
C ALA A 182 -5.32 11.55 2.76
N VAL A 183 -4.73 11.55 1.56
CA VAL A 183 -5.43 11.93 0.32
C VAL A 183 -6.53 10.93 0.00
N ILE A 184 -6.25 9.62 0.06
CA ILE A 184 -7.25 8.56 -0.18
C ILE A 184 -8.42 8.71 0.79
N ARG A 185 -8.13 8.85 2.09
CA ARG A 185 -9.13 9.05 3.13
C ARG A 185 -9.94 10.32 2.92
N ALA A 186 -9.31 11.44 2.53
CA ALA A 186 -10.02 12.68 2.26
C ALA A 186 -11.01 12.56 1.07
N LEU A 187 -10.58 11.92 -0.03
CA LEU A 187 -11.42 11.70 -1.19
C LEU A 187 -12.58 10.74 -0.87
N LEU A 188 -12.33 9.66 -0.13
CA LEU A 188 -13.40 8.78 0.31
C LEU A 188 -14.33 9.46 1.33
N TYR A 189 -13.81 10.32 2.20
CA TYR A 189 -14.59 11.07 3.18
C TYR A 189 -15.57 12.04 2.51
N GLU A 190 -15.15 12.71 1.43
CA GLU A 190 -16.04 13.53 0.59
C GLU A 190 -17.22 12.70 0.05
N HIS A 191 -16.96 11.44 -0.29
CA HIS A 191 -17.96 10.51 -0.82
C HIS A 191 -18.62 9.59 0.22
N ARG A 192 -18.37 9.76 1.52
CA ARG A 192 -18.74 8.78 2.57
C ARG A 192 -20.22 8.33 2.55
N ALA A 193 -21.14 9.26 2.27
CA ALA A 193 -22.58 8.99 2.22
C ALA A 193 -23.06 8.46 0.85
N SER A 194 -22.20 8.47 -0.17
CA SER A 194 -22.51 7.97 -1.51
C SER A 194 -22.61 6.45 -1.48
N LEU A 195 -23.62 5.90 -2.16
CA LEU A 195 -23.74 4.45 -2.33
C LEU A 195 -22.74 3.96 -3.38
N VAL A 196 -22.00 2.91 -3.05
CA VAL A 196 -21.15 2.18 -3.99
C VAL A 196 -22.05 1.31 -4.87
N HIS A 197 -22.31 1.77 -6.08
CA HIS A 197 -23.15 1.04 -7.04
C HIS A 197 -22.44 -0.24 -7.53
N PRO A 198 -23.13 -1.40 -7.64
CA PRO A 198 -24.56 -1.63 -7.39
C PRO A 198 -24.88 -2.21 -6.00
N TYR A 199 -23.95 -2.19 -5.06
CA TYR A 199 -24.04 -2.92 -3.79
C TYR A 199 -25.08 -2.38 -2.80
N GLY A 200 -25.48 -1.12 -2.93
CA GLY A 200 -26.42 -0.48 -2.01
C GLY A 200 -25.85 -0.21 -0.61
N LEU A 201 -24.52 -0.32 -0.45
CA LEU A 201 -23.78 0.07 0.76
C LEU A 201 -23.05 1.40 0.51
N SER A 202 -22.91 2.23 1.54
CA SER A 202 -22.20 3.51 1.41
C SER A 202 -20.69 3.33 1.45
N VAL A 203 -19.95 4.32 0.95
CA VAL A 203 -18.48 4.37 1.06
C VAL A 203 -18.02 4.25 2.52
N GLU A 204 -18.70 4.93 3.45
CA GLU A 204 -18.47 4.82 4.89
C GLU A 204 -18.52 3.38 5.38
N VAL A 205 -19.57 2.63 5.01
CA VAL A 205 -19.71 1.22 5.38
C VAL A 205 -18.55 0.40 4.83
N PHE A 206 -18.13 0.62 3.58
CA PHE A 206 -16.97 -0.08 3.03
C PHE A 206 -15.70 0.23 3.83
N THR A 207 -15.40 1.49 4.12
CA THR A 207 -14.19 1.85 4.85
C THR A 207 -14.17 1.31 6.27
N ASP A 208 -15.29 1.38 6.99
CA ASP A 208 -15.40 0.84 8.35
C ASP A 208 -15.17 -0.68 8.35
N ARG A 209 -15.75 -1.38 7.38
CA ARG A 209 -15.61 -2.84 7.23
C ARG A 209 -14.19 -3.25 6.86
N ILE A 210 -13.53 -2.50 5.98
CA ILE A 210 -12.11 -2.73 5.63
C ILE A 210 -11.23 -2.54 6.86
N SER A 211 -11.44 -1.47 7.65
CA SER A 211 -10.67 -1.24 8.87
C SER A 211 -10.89 -2.33 9.91
N MET A 212 -12.13 -2.74 10.12
CA MET A 212 -12.46 -3.89 10.99
C MET A 212 -11.77 -5.17 10.53
N LEU A 213 -11.72 -5.42 9.21
CA LEU A 213 -11.02 -6.58 8.65
C LEU A 213 -9.52 -6.50 8.95
N ARG A 214 -8.86 -5.35 8.71
CA ARG A 214 -7.43 -5.19 9.03
C ARG A 214 -7.11 -5.44 10.49
N ASN A 215 -7.94 -4.93 11.40
CA ASN A 215 -7.78 -5.18 12.83
C ASN A 215 -7.95 -6.67 13.17
N LYS A 216 -8.95 -7.33 12.59
CA LYS A 216 -9.19 -8.76 12.77
C LYS A 216 -8.01 -9.60 12.26
N LEU A 217 -7.52 -9.32 11.04
CA LEU A 217 -6.43 -10.07 10.43
C LEU A 217 -5.09 -9.84 11.13
N GLY A 218 -4.80 -8.60 11.55
CA GLY A 218 -3.60 -8.31 12.34
C GLY A 218 -3.54 -9.09 13.67
N ASN A 219 -4.71 -9.48 14.21
CA ASN A 219 -4.87 -10.34 15.39
C ASN A 219 -4.13 -9.80 16.64
N LYS A 220 -4.22 -8.49 16.86
CA LYS A 220 -3.62 -7.81 18.01
C LYS A 220 -4.51 -6.65 18.47
N ASP A 221 -3.96 -5.44 18.53
CA ASP A 221 -4.65 -4.24 19.00
C ASP A 221 -5.50 -3.62 17.88
N LEU A 222 -6.43 -2.73 18.26
CA LEU A 222 -7.10 -1.84 17.31
C LEU A 222 -6.06 -0.85 16.77
N LYS A 223 -5.75 -0.96 15.47
CA LYS A 223 -4.70 -0.17 14.78
C LYS A 223 -5.20 0.49 13.52
N ASP A 224 -6.51 0.57 13.38
CA ASP A 224 -7.18 1.20 12.27
C ASP A 224 -8.62 1.51 12.64
N GLU A 225 -9.12 2.58 12.07
CA GLU A 225 -10.46 3.10 12.27
C GLU A 225 -10.96 3.61 10.92
N GLY A 226 -12.26 3.42 10.69
CA GLY A 226 -12.92 3.88 9.49
C GLY A 226 -13.00 5.40 9.41
N LEU A 227 -13.69 5.92 8.41
CA LEU A 227 -13.75 7.37 8.14
C LEU A 227 -14.57 8.17 9.14
N ILE A 228 -15.43 7.49 9.91
CA ILE A 228 -16.28 8.06 10.93
C ILE A 228 -16.03 7.33 12.24
N VAL A 229 -15.78 8.10 13.30
CA VAL A 229 -15.64 7.57 14.66
C VAL A 229 -16.76 8.14 15.54
N PRO A 230 -17.19 7.42 16.59
CA PRO A 230 -18.19 7.93 17.51
C PRO A 230 -17.81 9.31 18.08
N LYS A 231 -18.76 10.25 18.15
CA LYS A 231 -18.50 11.61 18.69
C LYS A 231 -17.84 11.63 20.07
N VAL A 232 -18.07 10.58 20.86
CA VAL A 232 -17.48 10.43 22.20
C VAL A 232 -15.95 10.30 22.18
N GLU A 233 -15.36 9.97 21.02
CA GLU A 233 -13.91 9.85 20.79
C GLU A 233 -13.27 11.17 20.33
N GLY A 234 -14.04 12.24 20.15
CA GLY A 234 -13.53 13.62 20.02
C GLY A 234 -13.64 14.25 18.63
N ALA A 235 -13.85 13.48 17.56
CA ALA A 235 -14.12 14.00 16.22
C ALA A 235 -15.24 13.20 15.52
N GLU A 236 -15.99 13.82 14.60
CA GLU A 236 -16.96 13.10 13.76
C GLU A 236 -16.30 12.46 12.53
N GLY A 237 -15.18 13.00 12.05
CA GLY A 237 -14.45 12.51 10.87
C GLY A 237 -13.03 12.09 11.22
N ASN A 238 -12.57 11.03 10.58
CA ASN A 238 -11.29 10.38 10.84
C ASN A 238 -10.47 10.23 9.54
N ILE A 239 -10.12 11.39 8.95
CA ILE A 239 -9.29 11.47 7.74
C ILE A 239 -7.83 11.10 8.05
N LEU A 240 -7.37 11.34 9.27
CA LEU A 240 -6.04 10.96 9.74
C LEU A 240 -6.22 9.99 10.91
N ALA A 241 -6.11 8.68 10.65
CA ALA A 241 -6.21 7.68 11.71
C ALA A 241 -5.00 7.75 12.63
N GLY A 242 -5.25 7.74 13.93
CA GLY A 242 -4.22 7.75 14.96
C GLY A 242 -4.75 7.26 16.29
N ASP A 243 -3.84 6.88 17.17
CA ASP A 243 -4.16 6.40 18.52
C ASP A 243 -4.73 7.52 19.42
N ILE A 244 -4.93 7.21 20.69
CA ILE A 244 -5.43 8.17 21.70
C ILE A 244 -4.56 9.44 21.86
N ASN A 245 -3.30 9.39 21.41
CA ASN A 245 -2.37 10.53 21.40
C ASN A 245 -2.24 11.16 20.00
N SER A 246 -3.08 10.76 19.05
CA SER A 246 -3.02 11.15 17.64
C SER A 246 -1.71 10.75 16.95
N LEU A 247 -1.13 9.60 17.33
CA LEU A 247 0.04 9.01 16.68
C LEU A 247 -0.38 7.89 15.73
N ALA A 248 0.29 7.77 14.58
CA ALA A 248 0.10 6.64 13.67
C ALA A 248 0.44 5.31 14.37
N TYR A 249 -0.31 4.25 14.07
CA TYR A 249 -0.16 2.96 14.72
C TYR A 249 1.06 2.17 14.19
N PRO A 250 1.81 1.46 15.05
CA PRO A 250 2.85 0.52 14.60
C PRO A 250 2.25 -0.86 14.30
N ARG A 251 2.65 -1.52 13.22
CA ARG A 251 2.46 -2.96 13.00
C ARG A 251 3.80 -3.68 12.87
N THR A 252 3.88 -4.92 13.37
CA THR A 252 5.03 -5.79 13.12
C THR A 252 4.91 -6.47 11.74
N PRO A 253 6.01 -7.05 11.21
CA PRO A 253 5.96 -7.84 9.99
C PRO A 253 4.92 -8.96 10.01
N GLU A 254 4.75 -9.67 11.13
CA GLU A 254 3.74 -10.71 11.29
C GLU A 254 2.32 -10.15 11.11
N GLU A 255 2.01 -9.04 11.78
CA GLU A 255 0.70 -8.38 11.66
C GLU A 255 0.43 -7.96 10.21
N ILE A 256 1.45 -7.49 9.49
CA ILE A 256 1.33 -7.09 8.08
C ILE A 256 1.10 -8.31 7.19
N LEU A 257 1.91 -9.38 7.32
CA LEU A 257 1.77 -10.61 6.54
C LEU A 257 0.36 -11.21 6.69
N ARG A 258 -0.16 -11.29 7.91
CA ARG A 258 -1.52 -11.77 8.18
C ARG A 258 -2.60 -10.97 7.44
N ILE A 259 -2.41 -9.66 7.29
CA ILE A 259 -3.32 -8.76 6.57
C ILE A 259 -3.18 -8.97 5.06
N ILE A 260 -1.96 -8.88 4.52
CA ILE A 260 -1.74 -8.91 3.07
C ILE A 260 -1.92 -10.31 2.45
N TYR A 261 -1.87 -11.37 3.26
CA TYR A 261 -2.23 -12.73 2.85
C TYR A 261 -3.72 -13.02 3.01
N GLY A 262 -4.50 -12.13 3.65
CA GLY A 262 -5.95 -12.26 3.82
C GLY A 262 -6.44 -13.31 4.81
N GLY A 263 -5.58 -14.27 5.18
CA GLY A 263 -5.94 -15.42 6.02
C GLY A 263 -5.84 -15.19 7.52
N GLY A 264 -5.18 -14.11 7.97
CA GLY A 264 -4.94 -13.90 9.41
C GLY A 264 -3.80 -14.76 9.97
N ASP A 265 -3.02 -15.42 9.11
CA ASP A 265 -1.87 -16.26 9.45
C ASP A 265 -0.68 -15.96 8.52
N GLU A 266 0.44 -15.56 9.10
CA GLU A 266 1.69 -15.19 8.42
C GLU A 266 2.40 -16.37 7.74
N HIS A 267 2.00 -17.61 8.03
CA HIS A 267 2.61 -18.81 7.47
C HIS A 267 1.92 -19.30 6.18
N PHE A 268 0.72 -18.79 5.86
CA PHE A 268 -0.08 -19.24 4.72
C PHE A 268 -0.34 -18.09 3.74
N PRO A 269 0.46 -17.99 2.66
CA PRO A 269 0.25 -16.98 1.63
C PRO A 269 -1.12 -17.03 0.97
N GLY A 270 -1.62 -15.86 0.57
CA GLY A 270 -2.94 -15.68 -0.03
C GLY A 270 -3.10 -14.29 -0.65
N ASP A 271 -4.32 -13.97 -1.08
CA ASP A 271 -4.71 -12.71 -1.71
C ASP A 271 -3.67 -12.21 -2.74
N PHE A 272 -3.08 -11.03 -2.50
CA PHE A 272 -2.13 -10.40 -3.42
C PHE A 272 -0.81 -11.16 -3.57
N TYR A 273 -0.47 -12.01 -2.60
CA TYR A 273 0.81 -12.72 -2.50
C TYR A 273 0.59 -14.23 -2.53
N SER A 274 -0.05 -14.75 -3.57
CA SER A 274 -0.34 -16.20 -3.72
C SER A 274 0.88 -17.15 -3.58
N ARG A 275 2.10 -16.64 -3.71
CA ARG A 275 3.36 -17.41 -3.51
C ARG A 275 4.19 -16.96 -2.30
N GLY A 276 3.65 -16.07 -1.47
CA GLY A 276 4.35 -15.45 -0.36
C GLY A 276 5.04 -14.15 -0.76
N ALA A 277 5.21 -13.28 0.25
CA ALA A 277 6.03 -12.09 0.19
C ALA A 277 7.52 -12.46 0.19
N SER A 278 8.34 -11.58 -0.38
CA SER A 278 9.79 -11.74 -0.51
C SER A 278 10.56 -11.14 0.66
N GLY A 279 11.84 -11.48 0.73
CA GLY A 279 12.80 -10.97 1.71
C GLY A 279 12.95 -11.85 2.94
N ARG A 280 14.03 -11.66 3.69
CA ARG A 280 14.43 -12.60 4.75
C ARG A 280 13.37 -12.77 5.83
N ILE A 281 12.76 -11.66 6.26
CA ILE A 281 11.71 -11.68 7.28
C ILE A 281 10.48 -12.43 6.77
N ALA A 282 9.93 -12.04 5.61
CA ALA A 282 8.72 -12.67 5.08
C ALA A 282 8.91 -14.16 4.77
N THR A 283 10.03 -14.52 4.16
CA THR A 283 10.35 -15.91 3.82
C THR A 283 10.62 -16.78 5.03
N SER A 284 11.02 -16.19 6.17
CA SER A 284 11.24 -16.96 7.41
C SER A 284 9.96 -17.55 8.02
N TYR A 285 8.79 -16.98 7.71
CA TYR A 285 7.49 -17.54 8.14
C TYR A 285 6.94 -18.59 7.19
N LEU A 286 7.50 -18.71 5.97
CA LEU A 286 7.06 -19.73 5.04
C LEU A 286 7.54 -21.09 5.53
N ASN A 287 6.62 -21.91 6.03
CA ASN A 287 6.89 -23.31 6.30
C ASN A 287 7.08 -24.04 4.98
N PHE A 288 8.31 -24.14 4.48
CA PHE A 288 8.64 -25.15 3.49
C PHE A 288 8.56 -26.52 4.17
N THR A 289 7.38 -27.13 4.19
CA THR A 289 7.32 -28.60 4.27
C THR A 289 7.93 -29.12 2.98
N THR A 290 9.20 -29.54 3.05
CA THR A 290 9.82 -30.43 2.05
C THR A 290 9.05 -31.73 1.94
#